data_AF-A0A4Q7CQL1-F1
#
_entry.id   AF-A0A4Q7CQL1-F1
#
_cell.length_a   1.000
_cell.length_b   1.000
_cell.length_c   1.000
_cell.angle_alpha   90.00
_cell.angle_beta   90.00
_cell.angle_gamma   90.00
#
_symmetry.space_group_name_H-M   'P 1'
#
loop_
_entity.id
_entity.type
_entity.pdbx_description
1 polymer ?
#
loop_
_entity_poly.entity_id
_entity_poly.type
_entity_poly.pdbx_seq_one_letter_code
_entity_poly.pdbx_strand_id
1 'polypeptide(L)'
;IDVIVGGPPCQGFSLAGKFGRTFIDDPRNQLFREYLRFVETLQPKIFIIENVARLVSHNKGKTIKEIEAAIKELGYLVQYKILQTADYGIPQKRQRVIIVGSKKNEFEYPKTHNNIMTIKEAIDDLKPLQSGESSNIPNHNAMNHRDSMLNKMKYITDGGNREQIPENIRPKTGDIRKYIKYDSSKPSITITGDMRKVFHYSQNRALTSRELARIQTFPDDFIFIGSSINVQQQIGNAVPPKLSELLAIQTKKFLEKEYNLDN
;
A
#
# COMPACT_ATOMS: atom_id res chain seq x y z
N ILE A 1 -9.07 24.53 -8.26
CA ILE A 1 -8.37 23.26 -7.92
C ILE A 1 -8.43 22.39 -9.15
N ASP A 2 -7.30 22.12 -9.80
CA ASP A 2 -7.27 21.34 -11.05
C ASP A 2 -7.31 19.83 -10.81
N VAL A 3 -6.71 19.36 -9.72
CA VAL A 3 -6.56 17.94 -9.39
C VAL A 3 -6.98 17.69 -7.96
N ILE A 4 -7.72 16.60 -7.74
CA ILE A 4 -7.97 16.02 -6.41
C ILE A 4 -7.41 14.60 -6.38
N VAL A 5 -6.67 14.25 -5.34
CA VAL A 5 -6.19 12.88 -5.11
C VAL A 5 -6.56 12.45 -3.69
N GLY A 6 -6.95 11.19 -3.52
CA GLY A 6 -7.22 10.67 -2.18
C GLY A 6 -7.39 9.16 -2.12
N GLY A 7 -7.15 8.62 -0.93
CA GLY A 7 -7.44 7.24 -0.58
C GLY A 7 -8.51 7.17 0.51
N PRO A 8 -9.78 7.49 0.21
CA PRO A 8 -10.84 7.45 1.21
C PRO A 8 -10.97 6.02 1.77
N PRO A 9 -10.83 5.82 3.09
CA PRO A 9 -10.95 4.49 3.67
C PRO A 9 -12.40 4.04 3.57
N CYS A 10 -12.62 2.78 3.20
CA CYS A 10 -13.97 2.21 3.19
C CYS A 10 -14.03 1.11 4.24
N GLN A 11 -14.65 1.39 5.37
CA GLN A 11 -14.74 0.46 6.50
C GLN A 11 -15.89 -0.56 6.33
N GLY A 12 -16.80 -0.32 5.37
CA GLY A 12 -17.95 -1.19 5.09
C GLY A 12 -17.62 -2.57 4.49
N PHE A 13 -16.37 -2.82 4.06
CA PHE A 13 -15.97 -4.05 3.37
C PHE A 13 -16.07 -5.34 4.19
N SER A 14 -16.08 -5.26 5.52
CA SER A 14 -15.97 -6.44 6.39
C SER A 14 -17.31 -7.15 6.63
N LEU A 15 -18.46 -6.48 6.45
CA LEU A 15 -19.78 -7.00 6.86
C LEU A 15 -20.97 -6.59 5.97
N ALA A 16 -20.76 -6.03 4.77
CA ALA A 16 -21.85 -5.57 3.91
C ALA A 16 -22.53 -6.71 3.12
N GLY A 17 -23.45 -7.41 3.78
CA GLY A 17 -24.34 -8.40 3.18
C GLY A 17 -25.76 -8.40 3.73
N LYS A 18 -26.15 -7.40 4.54
CA LYS A 18 -27.50 -7.35 5.12
C LYS A 18 -28.13 -5.97 4.95
N PHE A 19 -29.29 -5.98 4.28
CA PHE A 19 -30.31 -4.93 4.11
C PHE A 19 -29.99 -3.78 3.15
N GLY A 20 -30.57 -3.86 1.93
CA GLY A 20 -31.20 -2.77 1.17
C GLY A 20 -30.46 -1.45 0.86
N ARG A 21 -29.26 -1.20 1.40
CA ARG A 21 -28.51 0.05 1.26
C ARG A 21 -27.41 -0.10 0.20
N THR A 22 -27.19 0.96 -0.57
CA THR A 22 -26.04 1.04 -1.49
C THR A 22 -24.73 1.21 -0.70
N PHE A 23 -23.60 0.96 -1.33
CA PHE A 23 -22.29 1.20 -0.74
C PHE A 23 -22.09 2.68 -0.37
N ILE A 24 -22.61 3.59 -1.19
CA ILE A 24 -22.46 5.04 -1.01
C ILE A 24 -23.30 5.53 0.17
N ASP A 25 -24.48 4.93 0.39
CA ASP A 25 -25.39 5.28 1.48
C ASP A 25 -25.04 4.59 2.81
N ASP A 26 -24.03 3.70 2.81
CA ASP A 26 -23.56 3.07 4.04
C ASP A 26 -22.82 4.11 4.89
N PRO A 27 -23.28 4.38 6.14
CA PRO A 27 -22.63 5.36 7.01
C PRO A 27 -21.15 5.02 7.30
N ARG A 28 -20.75 3.75 7.15
CA ARG A 28 -19.34 3.32 7.31
C ARG A 28 -18.44 3.76 6.15
N ASN A 29 -19.03 4.20 5.04
CA ASN A 29 -18.34 4.72 3.87
C ASN A 29 -18.50 6.24 3.73
N GLN A 30 -18.86 6.93 4.82
CA GLN A 30 -19.02 8.38 4.85
C GLN A 30 -17.83 9.13 4.22
N LEU A 31 -16.59 8.72 4.50
CA LEU A 31 -15.40 9.38 3.95
C LEU A 31 -15.28 9.26 2.42
N PHE A 32 -15.85 8.22 1.83
CA PHE A 32 -15.97 8.11 0.37
C PHE A 32 -16.99 9.13 -0.18
N ARG A 33 -18.13 9.27 0.49
CA ARG A 33 -19.15 10.28 0.14
C ARG A 33 -18.60 11.69 0.29
N GLU A 34 -17.85 11.98 1.35
CA GLU A 34 -17.19 13.28 1.52
C GLU A 34 -16.17 13.56 0.42
N TYR A 35 -15.40 12.55 -0.02
CA TYR A 35 -14.53 12.69 -1.19
C TYR A 35 -15.32 13.11 -2.43
N LEU A 36 -16.43 12.44 -2.73
CA LEU A 36 -17.29 12.81 -3.86
C LEU A 36 -17.92 14.20 -3.69
N ARG A 37 -18.30 14.60 -2.48
CA ARG A 37 -18.79 15.96 -2.20
C ARG A 37 -17.72 17.02 -2.50
N PHE A 38 -16.45 16.76 -2.19
CA PHE A 38 -15.36 17.65 -2.58
C PHE A 38 -15.22 17.72 -4.11
N VAL A 39 -15.31 16.60 -4.82
CA VAL A 39 -15.30 16.58 -6.29
C VAL A 39 -16.47 17.38 -6.86
N GLU A 40 -17.67 17.19 -6.33
CA GLU A 40 -18.89 17.91 -6.75
C GLU A 40 -18.76 19.42 -6.52
N THR A 41 -18.22 19.83 -5.37
CA THR A 41 -18.09 21.24 -5.01
C THR A 41 -16.98 21.93 -5.79
N LEU A 42 -15.82 21.29 -5.88
CA LEU A 42 -14.60 21.90 -6.43
C LEU A 42 -14.45 21.70 -7.94
N GLN A 43 -15.19 20.74 -8.50
CA GLN A 43 -15.28 20.50 -9.93
C GLN A 43 -13.91 20.38 -10.64
N PRO A 44 -12.95 19.58 -10.13
CA PRO A 44 -11.60 19.49 -10.69
C PRO A 44 -11.58 19.03 -12.15
N LYS A 45 -10.49 19.30 -12.87
CA LYS A 45 -10.30 18.82 -14.25
C LYS A 45 -10.16 17.29 -14.32
N ILE A 46 -9.54 16.72 -13.28
CA ILE A 46 -9.30 15.30 -13.09
C ILE A 46 -9.20 14.98 -11.60
N PHE A 47 -9.60 13.78 -11.18
CA PHE A 47 -9.35 13.30 -9.83
C PHE A 47 -8.97 11.82 -9.80
N ILE A 48 -8.27 11.41 -8.74
CA ILE A 48 -7.80 10.03 -8.54
C ILE A 48 -8.21 9.52 -7.17
N ILE A 49 -8.88 8.37 -7.16
CA ILE A 49 -9.18 7.60 -5.96
C ILE A 49 -8.27 6.36 -5.93
N GLU A 50 -7.44 6.27 -4.90
CA GLU A 50 -6.72 5.03 -4.57
C GLU A 50 -7.53 4.18 -3.60
N ASN A 51 -7.55 2.86 -3.82
CA ASN A 51 -8.13 1.93 -2.85
C ASN A 51 -7.58 0.51 -2.97
N VAL A 52 -7.96 -0.35 -2.01
CA VAL A 52 -7.63 -1.78 -2.03
C VAL A 52 -8.24 -2.46 -3.26
N ALA A 53 -7.47 -3.33 -3.93
CA ALA A 53 -7.93 -4.02 -5.14
C ALA A 53 -9.22 -4.84 -4.95
N ARG A 54 -9.47 -5.32 -3.71
CA ARG A 54 -10.69 -6.05 -3.36
C ARG A 54 -11.98 -5.24 -3.57
N LEU A 55 -11.90 -3.90 -3.62
CA LEU A 55 -13.05 -3.04 -3.94
C LEU A 55 -13.72 -3.44 -5.26
N VAL A 56 -12.94 -3.86 -6.27
CA VAL A 56 -13.44 -4.24 -7.60
C VAL A 56 -14.31 -5.50 -7.55
N SER A 57 -13.92 -6.50 -6.76
CA SER A 57 -14.67 -7.75 -6.63
C SER A 57 -15.69 -7.74 -5.49
N HIS A 58 -15.72 -6.68 -4.69
CA HIS A 58 -16.64 -6.53 -3.56
C HIS A 58 -18.10 -6.57 -4.00
N ASN A 59 -18.93 -7.28 -3.23
CA ASN A 59 -20.34 -7.50 -3.53
C ASN A 59 -20.59 -7.99 -4.98
N LYS A 60 -19.78 -8.96 -5.44
CA LYS A 60 -19.79 -9.50 -6.81
C LYS A 60 -19.63 -8.41 -7.89
N GLY A 61 -18.85 -7.37 -7.60
CA GLY A 61 -18.62 -6.24 -8.49
C GLY A 61 -19.72 -5.17 -8.50
N LYS A 62 -20.75 -5.29 -7.64
CA LYS A 62 -21.80 -4.27 -7.54
C LYS A 62 -21.25 -2.94 -7.02
N THR A 63 -20.31 -2.99 -6.06
CA THR A 63 -19.76 -1.78 -5.44
C THR A 63 -19.01 -0.89 -6.42
N ILE A 64 -18.15 -1.46 -7.28
CA ILE A 64 -17.43 -0.64 -8.26
C ILE A 64 -18.40 0.00 -9.27
N LYS A 65 -19.47 -0.72 -9.67
CA LYS A 65 -20.52 -0.17 -10.55
C LYS A 65 -21.28 0.99 -9.91
N GLU A 66 -21.58 0.91 -8.62
CA GLU A 66 -22.20 2.02 -7.87
C GLU A 66 -21.28 3.25 -7.83
N ILE A 67 -19.97 3.05 -7.63
CA ILE A 67 -18.97 4.12 -7.68
C ILE A 67 -18.90 4.75 -9.08
N GLU A 68 -18.83 3.93 -10.13
CA GLU A 68 -18.81 4.42 -11.51
C GLU A 68 -20.07 5.23 -11.85
N ALA A 69 -21.25 4.76 -11.41
CA ALA A 69 -22.50 5.48 -11.62
C ALA A 69 -22.49 6.85 -10.94
N ALA A 70 -22.10 6.92 -9.66
CA ALA A 70 -22.02 8.17 -8.93
C ALA A 70 -21.01 9.16 -9.54
N ILE A 71 -19.86 8.68 -10.02
CA ILE A 71 -18.89 9.54 -10.71
C ILE A 71 -19.44 10.07 -12.04
N LYS A 72 -20.18 9.25 -12.79
CA LYS A 72 -20.84 9.66 -14.04
C LYS A 72 -21.94 10.70 -13.79
N GLU A 73 -22.71 10.54 -12.72
CA GLU A 73 -23.72 11.53 -12.30
C GLU A 73 -23.11 12.90 -11.99
N LEU A 74 -21.87 12.94 -11.48
CA LEU A 74 -21.11 14.17 -11.29
C LEU A 74 -20.58 14.80 -12.60
N GLY A 75 -20.83 14.18 -13.76
CA GLY A 75 -20.41 14.68 -15.07
C GLY A 75 -18.98 14.31 -15.48
N TYR A 76 -18.41 13.23 -14.92
CA TYR A 76 -17.07 12.77 -15.26
C TYR A 76 -17.10 11.46 -16.05
N LEU A 77 -16.19 11.34 -17.01
CA LEU A 77 -15.75 10.05 -17.52
C LEU A 77 -15.02 9.32 -16.40
N VAL A 78 -15.21 7.99 -16.30
CA VAL A 78 -14.60 7.18 -15.25
C VAL A 78 -13.93 5.95 -15.82
N GLN A 79 -12.73 5.67 -15.34
CA GLN A 79 -11.97 4.46 -15.62
C GLN A 79 -11.33 3.96 -14.34
N TYR A 80 -11.07 2.66 -14.25
CA TYR A 80 -10.27 2.11 -13.17
C TYR A 80 -9.31 1.03 -13.66
N LYS A 81 -8.19 0.86 -12.95
CA LYS A 81 -7.23 -0.21 -13.22
C LYS A 81 -6.65 -0.74 -11.90
N ILE A 82 -6.50 -2.06 -11.81
CA ILE A 82 -5.74 -2.67 -10.72
C ILE A 82 -4.25 -2.65 -11.09
N LEU A 83 -3.44 -1.98 -10.28
CA LEU A 83 -2.00 -1.88 -10.44
C LEU A 83 -1.32 -2.77 -9.40
N GLN A 84 -0.39 -3.63 -9.84
CA GLN A 84 0.51 -4.40 -8.99
C GLN A 84 1.82 -3.62 -8.86
N THR A 85 2.17 -3.17 -7.66
CA THR A 85 3.33 -2.29 -7.43
C THR A 85 4.66 -2.88 -7.92
N ALA A 86 4.83 -4.21 -7.84
CA ALA A 86 6.03 -4.89 -8.34
C ALA A 86 6.30 -4.62 -9.82
N ASP A 87 5.24 -4.46 -10.63
CA ASP A 87 5.34 -4.18 -12.07
C ASP A 87 5.79 -2.73 -12.34
N TYR A 88 5.98 -1.91 -11.31
CA TYR A 88 6.42 -0.51 -11.38
C TYR A 88 7.77 -0.31 -10.67
N GLY A 89 8.58 -1.37 -10.52
CA GLY A 89 9.90 -1.30 -9.91
C GLY A 89 9.89 -1.09 -8.40
N ILE A 90 8.76 -1.30 -7.74
CA ILE A 90 8.63 -1.21 -6.28
C ILE A 90 8.88 -2.61 -5.71
N PRO A 91 9.73 -2.78 -4.68
CA PRO A 91 10.15 -4.09 -4.15
C PRO A 91 9.07 -4.74 -3.26
N GLN A 92 7.81 -4.67 -3.67
CA GLN A 92 6.65 -5.13 -2.93
C GLN A 92 5.56 -5.61 -3.90
N LYS A 93 4.93 -6.73 -3.58
CA LYS A 93 3.66 -7.18 -4.17
C LYS A 93 2.49 -6.57 -3.39
N ARG A 94 1.89 -5.51 -3.94
CA ARG A 94 0.73 -4.81 -3.41
C ARG A 94 -0.16 -4.40 -4.58
N GLN A 95 -1.37 -4.95 -4.61
CA GLN A 95 -2.37 -4.57 -5.60
C GLN A 95 -3.25 -3.42 -5.07
N ARG A 96 -3.45 -2.41 -5.91
CA ARG A 96 -4.34 -1.28 -5.65
C ARG A 96 -5.21 -1.01 -6.86
N VAL A 97 -6.49 -0.73 -6.62
CA VAL A 97 -7.33 -0.16 -7.66
C VAL A 97 -7.12 1.35 -7.66
N ILE A 98 -6.81 1.88 -8.82
CA ILE A 98 -6.73 3.31 -9.07
C ILE A 98 -7.94 3.64 -9.95
N ILE A 99 -8.83 4.49 -9.45
CA ILE A 99 -10.01 4.99 -10.17
C ILE A 99 -9.72 6.43 -10.55
N VAL A 100 -9.94 6.77 -11.81
CA VAL A 100 -9.70 8.11 -12.36
C VAL A 100 -11.00 8.64 -12.93
N GLY A 101 -11.36 9.85 -12.50
CA GLY A 101 -12.46 10.62 -13.07
C GLY A 101 -11.94 11.84 -13.82
N SER A 102 -12.37 12.07 -15.06
CA SER A 102 -11.94 13.21 -15.89
C SER A 102 -13.11 13.87 -16.64
N LYS A 103 -13.00 15.17 -16.95
CA LYS A 103 -14.05 15.91 -17.68
C LYS A 103 -13.97 15.83 -19.20
N LYS A 104 -12.84 15.40 -19.77
CA LYS A 104 -12.56 15.50 -21.20
C LYS A 104 -12.41 14.14 -21.87
N ASN A 105 -11.29 13.47 -21.62
CA ASN A 105 -10.90 12.23 -22.29
C ASN A 105 -10.45 11.17 -21.28
N GLU A 106 -10.26 9.95 -21.79
CA GLU A 106 -9.71 8.83 -21.03
C GLU A 106 -8.28 9.10 -20.53
N PHE A 107 -7.97 8.58 -19.34
CA PHE A 107 -6.68 8.68 -18.70
C PHE A 107 -5.78 7.49 -19.06
N GLU A 108 -4.56 7.78 -19.51
CA GLU A 108 -3.55 6.76 -19.76
C GLU A 108 -2.81 6.38 -18.46
N TYR A 109 -3.02 5.16 -17.98
CA TYR A 109 -2.30 4.65 -16.81
C TYR A 109 -0.79 4.46 -17.09
N PRO A 110 0.07 4.55 -16.06
CA PRO A 110 1.50 4.29 -16.22
C PRO A 110 1.76 2.91 -16.84
N LYS A 111 2.77 2.84 -17.70
CA LYS A 111 3.25 1.58 -18.30
C LYS A 111 4.05 0.79 -17.26
N THR A 112 3.97 -0.53 -17.34
CA THR A 112 4.74 -1.43 -16.49
C THR A 112 6.21 -1.47 -16.91
N HIS A 113 7.06 -1.87 -15.99
CA HIS A 113 8.48 -2.12 -16.18
C HIS A 113 8.75 -3.63 -16.11
N ASN A 114 9.73 -4.10 -16.88
CA ASN A 114 10.16 -5.51 -16.84
C ASN A 114 11.14 -5.80 -15.70
N ASN A 115 11.70 -4.76 -15.07
CA ASN A 115 12.66 -4.92 -13.99
C ASN A 115 11.94 -5.04 -12.64
N ILE A 116 12.01 -6.23 -12.03
CA ILE A 116 11.42 -6.52 -10.74
C ILE A 116 12.48 -6.29 -9.66
N MET A 117 12.26 -5.29 -8.81
CA MET A 117 13.15 -5.02 -7.67
C MET A 117 12.91 -6.02 -6.54
N THR A 118 13.99 -6.57 -6.01
CA THR A 118 14.01 -7.51 -4.89
C THR A 118 14.11 -6.78 -3.55
N ILE A 119 13.78 -7.47 -2.46
CA ILE A 119 13.97 -6.92 -1.11
C ILE A 119 15.45 -6.69 -0.84
N LYS A 120 16.34 -7.59 -1.27
CA LYS A 120 17.78 -7.43 -1.09
C LYS A 120 18.26 -6.12 -1.72
N GLU A 121 17.93 -5.86 -2.98
CA GLU A 121 18.30 -4.61 -3.65
C GLU A 121 17.77 -3.35 -2.93
N ALA A 122 16.65 -3.45 -2.21
CA ALA A 122 16.05 -2.33 -1.53
C ALA A 122 16.67 -1.99 -0.17
N ILE A 123 17.26 -2.97 0.54
CA ILE A 123 17.66 -2.78 1.94
C ILE A 123 19.05 -3.33 2.32
N ASP A 124 19.76 -4.07 1.45
CA ASP A 124 21.03 -4.75 1.78
C ASP A 124 22.19 -3.77 2.06
N ASP A 125 22.09 -2.52 1.60
CA ASP A 125 23.06 -1.45 1.88
C ASP A 125 22.88 -0.81 3.27
N LEU A 126 21.77 -1.09 3.97
CA LEU A 126 21.57 -0.61 5.34
C LEU A 126 22.49 -1.34 6.31
N LYS A 127 22.96 -0.60 7.32
CA LYS A 127 23.78 -1.15 8.40
C LYS A 127 23.06 -2.34 9.05
N PRO A 128 23.67 -3.54 9.10
CA PRO A 128 23.08 -4.65 9.84
C PRO A 128 22.89 -4.32 11.32
N LEU A 129 21.78 -4.79 11.90
CA LEU A 129 21.43 -4.57 13.31
C LEU A 129 21.03 -5.88 13.96
N GLN A 130 21.46 -6.08 15.19
CA GLN A 130 20.91 -7.11 16.06
C GLN A 130 19.60 -6.65 16.72
N SER A 131 18.89 -7.58 17.36
CA SER A 131 17.69 -7.26 18.12
C SER A 131 18.00 -6.25 19.24
N GLY A 132 17.25 -5.15 19.27
CA GLY A 132 17.45 -4.05 20.23
C GLY A 132 18.53 -3.05 19.87
N GLU A 133 19.28 -3.25 18.79
CA GLU A 133 20.27 -2.28 18.31
C GLU A 133 19.62 -1.12 17.55
N SER A 134 20.35 -0.01 17.47
CA SER A 134 19.94 1.20 16.74
C SER A 134 21.10 1.74 15.92
N SER A 135 20.79 2.50 14.88
CA SER A 135 21.79 3.18 14.04
C SER A 135 21.60 4.70 14.09
N ASN A 136 22.49 5.44 13.42
CA ASN A 136 22.33 6.87 13.18
C ASN A 136 21.41 7.19 11.99
N ILE A 137 20.88 6.19 11.28
CA ILE A 137 19.96 6.38 10.15
C ILE A 137 18.55 6.59 10.71
N PRO A 138 17.83 7.66 10.31
CA PRO A 138 16.48 7.94 10.81
C PRO A 138 15.53 6.77 10.63
N ASN A 139 14.80 6.45 11.70
CA ASN A 139 13.85 5.32 11.79
C ASN A 139 14.46 3.91 11.59
N HIS A 140 15.78 3.78 11.57
CA HIS A 140 16.47 2.49 11.46
C HIS A 140 16.92 1.98 12.84
N ASN A 141 15.92 1.54 13.60
CA ASN A 141 16.07 1.00 14.95
C ASN A 141 15.41 -0.38 15.02
N ALA A 142 16.14 -1.40 15.47
CA ALA A 142 15.63 -2.74 15.63
C ALA A 142 14.84 -2.86 16.94
N MET A 143 13.64 -3.45 16.87
CA MET A 143 12.88 -3.71 18.09
C MET A 143 13.60 -4.73 18.97
N ASN A 144 13.43 -4.60 20.29
CA ASN A 144 13.92 -5.59 21.23
C ASN A 144 12.96 -6.79 21.31
N HIS A 145 13.42 -7.98 20.94
CA HIS A 145 12.65 -9.21 20.92
C HIS A 145 12.89 -10.03 22.19
N ARG A 146 11.87 -10.77 22.63
CA ARG A 146 12.04 -11.79 23.67
C ARG A 146 12.90 -12.96 23.15
N ASP A 147 13.65 -13.61 24.03
CA ASP A 147 14.48 -14.78 23.67
C ASP A 147 13.69 -15.90 23.01
N SER A 148 12.46 -16.14 23.46
CA SER A 148 11.57 -17.13 22.86
C SER A 148 11.19 -16.80 21.40
N MET A 149 11.21 -15.52 21.01
CA MET A 149 11.02 -15.10 19.62
C MET A 149 12.31 -15.26 18.82
N LEU A 150 13.45 -14.85 19.37
CA LEU A 150 14.75 -15.02 18.74
C LEU A 150 15.04 -16.50 18.47
N ASN A 151 14.70 -17.39 19.41
CA ASN A 151 14.83 -18.82 19.22
C ASN A 151 14.02 -19.34 18.03
N LYS A 152 12.78 -18.87 17.86
CA LYS A 152 11.93 -19.25 16.71
C LYS A 152 12.51 -18.76 15.38
N MET A 153 13.06 -17.54 15.33
CA MET A 153 13.63 -16.95 14.12
C MET A 153 14.82 -17.74 13.57
N LYS A 154 15.59 -18.41 14.43
CA LYS A 154 16.75 -19.23 14.03
C LYS A 154 16.39 -20.38 13.09
N TYR A 155 15.19 -20.93 13.22
CA TYR A 155 14.74 -22.06 12.40
C TYR A 155 14.20 -21.64 11.04
N ILE A 156 13.83 -20.37 10.89
CA ILE A 156 13.25 -19.87 9.66
C ILE A 156 14.41 -19.51 8.73
N THR A 157 14.47 -20.12 7.55
CA THR A 157 15.48 -19.82 6.52
C THR A 157 15.06 -18.59 5.69
N ASP A 158 15.94 -18.10 4.81
CA ASP A 158 15.57 -17.11 3.79
C ASP A 158 14.35 -17.60 2.98
N GLY A 159 13.34 -16.73 2.81
CA GLY A 159 12.03 -17.09 2.22
C GLY A 159 11.19 -18.09 3.01
N GLY A 160 11.65 -18.49 4.20
CA GLY A 160 11.02 -19.48 5.07
C GLY A 160 9.83 -18.94 5.85
N ASN A 161 9.10 -19.86 6.49
CA ASN A 161 7.91 -19.55 7.28
C ASN A 161 7.81 -20.40 8.56
N ARG A 162 6.71 -20.22 9.29
CA ARG A 162 6.45 -20.87 10.58
C ARG A 162 6.59 -22.40 10.56
N GLU A 163 6.36 -23.06 9.44
CA GLU A 163 6.36 -24.52 9.35
C GLU A 163 7.76 -25.11 9.54
N GLN A 164 8.80 -24.30 9.43
CA GLN A 164 10.18 -24.69 9.72
C GLN A 164 10.50 -24.64 11.23
N ILE A 165 9.67 -23.97 12.04
CA ILE A 165 9.83 -23.92 13.49
C ILE A 165 9.42 -25.29 14.08
N PRO A 166 10.18 -25.89 15.00
CA PRO A 166 9.81 -27.15 15.65
C PRO A 166 8.42 -27.10 16.31
N GLU A 167 7.62 -28.16 16.16
CA GLU A 167 6.20 -28.19 16.56
C GLU A 167 5.95 -27.83 18.03
N ASN A 168 6.86 -28.22 18.92
CA ASN A 168 6.76 -27.93 20.35
C ASN A 168 6.84 -26.44 20.69
N ILE A 169 7.50 -25.63 19.86
CA ILE A 169 7.61 -24.17 20.03
C ILE A 169 6.91 -23.38 18.91
N ARG A 170 6.37 -24.05 17.89
CA ARG A 170 5.66 -23.44 16.77
C ARG A 170 4.35 -22.79 17.26
N PRO A 171 4.06 -21.55 16.84
CA PRO A 171 2.75 -20.95 17.06
C PRO A 171 1.64 -21.78 16.40
N LYS A 172 0.74 -22.37 17.21
CA LYS A 172 -0.37 -23.23 16.73
C LYS A 172 -1.56 -22.47 16.15
N THR A 173 -1.66 -21.18 16.44
CA THR A 173 -2.75 -20.30 15.98
C THR A 173 -2.21 -18.96 15.50
N GLY A 174 -2.99 -18.26 14.67
CA GLY A 174 -2.72 -16.90 14.21
C GLY A 174 -2.52 -16.77 12.70
N ASP A 175 -2.62 -15.54 12.22
CA ASP A 175 -2.55 -15.15 10.80
C ASP A 175 -1.33 -15.76 10.10
N ILE A 176 -1.55 -16.56 9.05
CA ILE A 176 -0.54 -17.25 8.23
C ILE A 176 0.60 -16.33 7.77
N ARG A 177 0.35 -15.02 7.66
CA ARG A 177 1.32 -13.99 7.23
C ARG A 177 2.33 -13.60 8.32
N LYS A 178 2.28 -14.24 9.48
CA LYS A 178 3.20 -14.04 10.61
C LYS A 178 4.20 -15.18 10.72
N TYR A 179 5.36 -14.87 11.30
CA TYR A 179 6.52 -15.74 11.44
C TYR A 179 7.08 -16.15 10.07
N ILE A 180 7.39 -15.16 9.25
CA ILE A 180 7.91 -15.31 7.90
C ILE A 180 9.23 -14.53 7.82
N LYS A 181 10.27 -15.13 7.27
CA LYS A 181 11.42 -14.37 6.76
C LYS A 181 11.15 -14.02 5.31
N TYR A 182 11.47 -12.79 4.96
CA TYR A 182 11.45 -12.39 3.57
C TYR A 182 12.39 -13.23 2.72
N ASP A 183 12.03 -13.37 1.46
CA ASP A 183 12.85 -13.99 0.43
C ASP A 183 13.70 -12.90 -0.20
N SER A 184 15.01 -12.97 0.02
CA SER A 184 15.96 -11.96 -0.45
C SER A 184 15.90 -11.75 -1.98
N SER A 185 15.53 -12.79 -2.74
CA SER A 185 15.48 -12.79 -4.20
C SER A 185 14.15 -12.33 -4.80
N LYS A 186 13.15 -11.97 -3.96
CA LYS A 186 11.81 -11.61 -4.43
C LYS A 186 11.37 -10.26 -3.86
N PRO A 187 10.38 -9.61 -4.49
CA PRO A 187 9.68 -8.49 -3.87
C PRO A 187 8.97 -8.95 -2.59
N SER A 188 8.79 -8.02 -1.65
CA SER A 188 8.12 -8.29 -0.39
C SER A 188 6.65 -8.66 -0.59
N ILE A 189 6.05 -9.34 0.40
CA ILE A 189 4.59 -9.28 0.56
C ILE A 189 4.18 -7.85 0.94
N THR A 190 2.88 -7.57 0.85
CA THR A 190 2.34 -6.25 1.17
C THR A 190 2.76 -5.79 2.58
N ILE A 191 3.34 -4.58 2.66
CA ILE A 191 3.63 -3.90 3.92
C ILE A 191 2.32 -3.43 4.54
N THR A 192 2.11 -3.74 5.82
CA THR A 192 0.91 -3.40 6.58
C THR A 192 1.29 -2.67 7.87
N GLY A 193 0.30 -2.28 8.68
CA GLY A 193 0.55 -1.58 9.96
C GLY A 193 1.12 -2.45 11.09
N ASP A 194 1.21 -3.77 10.92
CA ASP A 194 1.78 -4.69 11.92
C ASP A 194 2.79 -5.66 11.28
N MET A 195 4.06 -5.28 11.26
CA MET A 195 5.14 -6.06 10.62
C MET A 195 6.07 -6.74 11.63
N ARG A 196 5.74 -6.70 12.93
CA ARG A 196 6.60 -7.20 14.04
C ARG A 196 6.90 -8.71 14.00
N LYS A 197 6.16 -9.47 13.20
CA LYS A 197 6.36 -10.92 13.03
C LYS A 197 6.75 -11.28 11.59
N VAL A 198 7.23 -10.30 10.83
CA VAL A 198 7.84 -10.47 9.52
C VAL A 198 9.30 -10.06 9.67
N PHE A 199 10.20 -10.92 9.24
CA PHE A 199 11.60 -10.90 9.63
C PHE A 199 12.50 -10.57 8.44
N HIS A 200 13.64 -9.95 8.75
CA HIS A 200 14.70 -9.71 7.79
C HIS A 200 15.18 -11.05 7.18
N TYR A 201 15.54 -11.06 5.89
CA TYR A 201 15.91 -12.30 5.18
C TYR A 201 17.15 -12.98 5.78
N SER A 202 18.16 -12.19 6.19
CA SER A 202 19.41 -12.69 6.77
C SER A 202 19.58 -12.45 8.28
N GLN A 203 18.80 -11.55 8.90
CA GLN A 203 19.03 -11.12 10.29
C GLN A 203 17.91 -11.64 11.20
N ASN A 204 18.24 -12.08 12.42
CA ASN A 204 17.26 -12.62 13.38
C ASN A 204 16.52 -11.49 14.13
N ARG A 205 15.76 -10.68 13.38
CA ARG A 205 14.92 -9.60 13.89
C ARG A 205 13.79 -9.28 12.92
N ALA A 206 12.75 -8.61 13.41
CA ALA A 206 11.80 -7.91 12.56
C ALA A 206 12.49 -6.79 11.75
N LEU A 207 11.86 -6.38 10.64
CA LEU A 207 12.32 -5.22 9.89
C LEU A 207 12.15 -3.95 10.72
N THR A 208 13.10 -3.03 10.57
CA THR A 208 13.04 -1.67 11.08
C THR A 208 12.06 -0.83 10.27
N SER A 209 11.61 0.29 10.83
CA SER A 209 10.75 1.24 10.11
C SER A 209 11.42 1.79 8.85
N ARG A 210 12.73 2.05 8.86
CA ARG A 210 13.49 2.49 7.67
C ARG A 210 13.46 1.45 6.55
N GLU A 211 13.69 0.17 6.86
CA GLU A 211 13.62 -0.89 5.85
C GLU A 211 12.21 -1.01 5.24
N LEU A 212 11.17 -0.95 6.08
CA LEU A 212 9.79 -0.95 5.61
C LEU A 212 9.48 0.28 4.73
N ALA A 213 10.03 1.44 5.08
CA ALA A 213 9.88 2.68 4.31
C ALA A 213 10.54 2.58 2.93
N ARG A 214 11.78 2.05 2.86
CA ARG A 214 12.46 1.81 1.58
C ARG A 214 11.74 0.79 0.70
N ILE A 215 11.17 -0.27 1.29
CA ILE A 215 10.34 -1.22 0.54
C ILE A 215 9.07 -0.55 -0.02
N GLN A 216 8.52 0.43 0.71
CA GLN A 216 7.45 1.31 0.23
C GLN A 216 7.98 2.44 -0.67
N THR A 217 9.26 2.49 -1.03
CA THR A 217 9.91 3.53 -1.86
C THR A 217 9.86 4.95 -1.30
N PHE A 218 9.78 5.09 0.02
CA PHE A 218 10.03 6.39 0.65
C PHE A 218 11.51 6.77 0.51
N PRO A 219 11.81 8.05 0.27
CA PRO A 219 13.18 8.52 0.26
C PRO A 219 13.76 8.50 1.68
N ASP A 220 15.09 8.43 1.78
CA ASP A 220 15.78 8.27 3.07
C ASP A 220 15.73 9.52 3.95
N ASP A 221 15.53 10.68 3.34
CA ASP A 221 15.32 11.97 4.00
C ASP A 221 13.90 12.17 4.55
N PHE A 222 12.94 11.31 4.19
CA PHE A 222 11.62 11.31 4.80
C PHE A 222 11.68 10.70 6.19
N ILE A 223 11.46 11.52 7.21
CA ILE A 223 11.52 11.13 8.63
C ILE A 223 10.11 10.94 9.16
N PHE A 224 9.84 9.75 9.69
CA PHE A 224 8.55 9.43 10.31
C PHE A 224 8.56 9.81 11.80
N ILE A 225 7.48 10.44 12.24
CA ILE A 225 7.31 10.92 13.62
C ILE A 225 6.25 10.08 14.34
N GLY A 226 6.51 9.79 15.62
CA GLY A 226 5.59 9.08 16.52
C GLY A 226 6.18 7.80 17.10
N SER A 227 5.35 7.03 17.79
CA SER A 227 5.75 5.73 18.32
C SER A 227 6.07 4.76 17.18
N SER A 228 6.89 3.73 17.45
CA SER A 228 7.22 2.70 16.44
C SER A 228 5.97 2.07 15.80
N ILE A 229 4.89 1.90 16.58
CA ILE A 229 3.60 1.40 16.08
C ILE A 229 2.96 2.39 15.12
N ASN A 230 2.90 3.68 15.50
CA ASN A 230 2.32 4.72 14.65
C ASN A 230 3.11 4.88 13.35
N VAL A 231 4.43 4.79 13.41
CA VAL A 231 5.30 4.85 12.23
C VAL A 231 5.05 3.67 11.30
N GLN A 232 4.96 2.44 11.82
CA GLN A 232 4.60 1.28 11.00
C GLN A 232 3.22 1.44 10.34
N GLN A 233 2.25 1.99 11.07
CA GLN A 233 0.91 2.25 10.54
C GLN A 233 0.93 3.29 9.41
N GLN A 234 1.69 4.38 9.56
CA GLN A 234 1.90 5.38 8.50
C GLN A 234 2.48 4.75 7.24
N ILE A 235 3.56 3.98 7.38
CA ILE A 235 4.23 3.30 6.26
C ILE A 235 3.29 2.28 5.59
N GLY A 236 2.58 1.45 6.38
CA GLY A 236 1.69 0.41 5.86
C GLY A 236 0.45 0.95 5.15
N ASN A 237 -0.07 2.11 5.59
CA ASN A 237 -1.23 2.77 4.98
C ASN A 237 -0.87 3.55 3.72
N ALA A 238 0.36 4.01 3.58
CA ALA A 238 0.77 4.81 2.45
C ALA A 238 0.62 4.08 1.09
N VAL A 239 0.41 4.88 0.06
CA VAL A 239 0.70 4.52 -1.33
C VAL A 239 2.21 4.69 -1.54
N PRO A 240 2.92 3.71 -2.14
CA PRO A 240 4.34 3.86 -2.39
C PRO A 240 4.63 5.15 -3.17
N PRO A 241 5.55 6.03 -2.73
CA PRO A 241 5.83 7.29 -3.42
C PRO A 241 6.21 7.11 -4.89
N LYS A 242 6.91 6.02 -5.25
CA LYS A 242 7.24 5.73 -6.65
C LYS A 242 5.99 5.50 -7.52
N LEU A 243 4.96 4.83 -7.00
CA LEU A 243 3.70 4.66 -7.73
C LEU A 243 2.97 6.01 -7.88
N SER A 244 2.95 6.79 -6.80
CA SER A 244 2.33 8.13 -6.79
C SER A 244 2.99 9.07 -7.80
N GLU A 245 4.32 9.05 -7.89
CA GLU A 245 5.09 9.81 -8.89
C GLU A 245 4.69 9.42 -10.31
N LEU A 246 4.63 8.12 -10.62
CA LEU A 246 4.25 7.63 -11.94
C LEU A 246 2.83 8.06 -12.33
N LEU A 247 1.89 7.98 -11.40
CA LEU A 247 0.52 8.47 -11.59
C LEU A 247 0.51 9.99 -11.82
N ALA A 248 1.25 10.76 -11.02
CA ALA A 248 1.34 12.21 -11.16
C ALA A 248 1.92 12.64 -12.51
N ILE A 249 2.93 11.94 -13.03
CA ILE A 249 3.48 12.18 -14.37
C ILE A 249 2.41 11.98 -15.45
N GLN A 250 1.62 10.92 -15.36
CA GLN A 250 0.53 10.69 -16.31
C GLN A 250 -0.58 11.74 -16.17
N THR A 251 -0.91 12.17 -14.94
CA THR A 251 -1.86 13.26 -14.69
C THR A 251 -1.38 14.56 -15.29
N LYS A 252 -0.10 14.89 -15.14
CA LYS A 252 0.50 16.07 -15.76
C LYS A 252 0.37 16.03 -17.28
N LYS A 253 0.78 14.93 -17.93
CA LYS A 253 0.64 14.73 -19.38
C LYS A 253 -0.80 14.86 -19.87
N PHE A 254 -1.74 14.29 -19.12
CA PHE A 254 -3.16 14.42 -19.42
C PHE A 254 -3.60 15.89 -19.38
N LEU A 255 -3.21 16.64 -18.35
CA LEU A 255 -3.58 18.05 -18.23
C LEU A 255 -2.96 18.91 -19.33
N GLU A 256 -1.70 18.69 -19.67
CA GLU A 256 -1.00 19.39 -20.75
C GLU A 256 -1.71 19.16 -22.09
N LYS A 257 -1.96 17.90 -22.43
CA LYS A 257 -2.64 17.49 -23.68
C LYS A 257 -4.07 18.02 -23.77
N GLU A 258 -4.85 17.90 -22.70
CA GLU A 258 -6.28 18.14 -22.74
C GLU A 258 -6.65 19.59 -22.44
N TYR A 259 -5.79 20.35 -21.78
CA TYR A 259 -6.08 21.73 -21.37
C TYR A 259 -5.08 22.76 -21.90
N ASN A 260 -4.18 22.38 -22.80
CA ASN A 260 -3.20 23.27 -23.46
C ASN A 260 -2.46 24.15 -22.45
N LEU A 261 -1.97 23.55 -21.36
CA LEU A 261 -1.26 24.27 -20.29
C LEU A 261 0.14 24.75 -20.70
N ASP A 262 0.56 24.45 -21.94
CA ASP A 262 1.83 24.87 -22.53
C ASP A 262 1.73 26.14 -23.42
N ASN A 263 0.63 26.90 -23.31
CA ASN A 263 0.47 28.23 -23.93
C ASN A 263 0.33 29.33 -22.88
#